data_AF-A0A1G6XJY6-F1
#
_entry.id   AF-A0A1G6XJY6-F1
#
_cell.length_a   1.000
_cell.length_b   1.000
_cell.length_c   1.000
_cell.angle_alpha   90.00
_cell.angle_beta   90.00
_cell.angle_gamma   90.00
#
_symmetry.space_group_name_H-M   'P 1'
#
loop_
_entity.id
_entity.type
_entity.pdbx_description
1 polymer ?
#
loop_
_entity_poly.entity_id
_entity_poly.type
_entity_poly.pdbx_seq_one_letter_code
_entity_poly.pdbx_strand_id
1 'polypeptide(L)'
;MLYSHNQENEKLKLFTIFLTHAVEGNINYASAVNDVIHETHQYTVGEKSLYDINRDAINIILLLTDLDKSYFQQLSISPHDYNKQTYSKVLDIIASSKEATYY
;
A
#
# COMPACT_ATOMS: atom_id res chain seq x y z
N MET A 1 -19.44 14.28 -7.68
CA MET A 1 -18.04 13.89 -7.90
C MET A 1 -17.08 14.28 -6.75
N LEU A 2 -17.51 15.03 -5.72
CA LEU A 2 -16.70 15.27 -4.51
C LEU A 2 -16.68 14.10 -3.50
N TYR A 3 -17.75 13.29 -3.46
CA TYR A 3 -17.88 12.20 -2.49
C TYR A 3 -16.87 11.06 -2.70
N SER A 4 -16.57 10.67 -3.94
CA SER A 4 -15.63 9.57 -4.22
C SER A 4 -14.20 9.93 -3.84
N HIS A 5 -13.80 11.18 -4.09
CA HIS A 5 -12.47 11.69 -3.73
C HIS A 5 -12.28 11.76 -2.21
N ASN A 6 -13.34 12.04 -1.46
CA ASN A 6 -13.29 12.03 0.00
C ASN A 6 -13.16 10.60 0.57
N GLN A 7 -13.89 9.64 0.00
CA GLN A 7 -13.80 8.23 0.42
C GLN A 7 -12.44 7.60 0.10
N GLU A 8 -11.83 7.94 -1.03
CA GLU A 8 -10.49 7.46 -1.39
C GLU A 8 -9.42 8.01 -0.44
N ASN A 9 -9.51 9.29 -0.09
CA ASN A 9 -8.63 9.89 0.92
C ASN A 9 -8.82 9.28 2.31
N GLU A 10 -10.06 8.95 2.70
CA GLU A 10 -10.33 8.27 3.96
C GLU A 10 -9.74 6.85 4.00
N LYS A 11 -9.88 6.08 2.91
CA LYS A 11 -9.28 4.74 2.78
C LYS A 11 -7.75 4.79 2.85
N LEU A 12 -7.13 5.73 2.14
CA LEU A 12 -5.68 5.93 2.19
C LEU A 12 -5.23 6.35 3.60
N LYS A 13 -5.98 7.24 4.26
CA LYS A 13 -5.69 7.66 5.64
C LYS A 13 -5.77 6.48 6.60
N LEU A 14 -6.81 5.65 6.49
CA LEU A 14 -6.95 4.45 7.31
C LEU A 14 -5.81 3.46 7.08
N PHE A 15 -5.42 3.24 5.81
CA PHE A 15 -4.28 2.42 5.46
C PHE A 15 -2.98 2.94 6.07
N THR A 16 -2.72 4.25 6.02
CA THR A 16 -1.53 4.83 6.66
C THR A 16 -1.52 4.68 8.19
N ILE A 17 -2.69 4.71 8.83
CA ILE A 17 -2.83 4.44 10.27
C ILE A 17 -2.48 2.98 10.57
N PHE A 18 -3.01 2.04 9.80
CA PHE A 18 -2.70 0.61 9.97
C PHE A 18 -1.22 0.33 9.72
N LEU A 19 -0.63 0.98 8.71
CA LEU A 19 0.79 0.89 8.38
C LEU A 19 1.67 1.43 9.52
N THR A 20 1.26 2.53 10.15
CA THR A 20 1.93 3.09 11.34
C THR A 20 1.89 2.09 12.51
N HIS A 21 0.73 1.52 12.80
CA HIS A 21 0.63 0.51 13.86
C HIS A 21 1.38 -0.79 13.53
N ALA A 22 1.48 -1.16 12.26
CA ALA A 22 2.32 -2.29 11.83
C ALA A 22 3.81 -2.01 12.06
N VAL A 23 4.29 -0.77 11.83
CA VAL A 23 5.66 -0.33 12.17
C VAL A 23 5.93 -0.41 13.69
N GLU A 24 4.91 -0.14 14.51
CA GLU A 24 4.98 -0.27 15.98
C GLU A 24 4.98 -1.73 16.46
N GLY A 25 4.76 -2.70 15.57
CA GLY A 25 4.75 -4.13 15.88
C GLY A 25 3.39 -4.69 16.26
N ASN A 26 2.30 -3.97 16.00
CA ASN A 26 0.96 -4.48 16.27
C ASN A 26 0.48 -5.45 15.17
N ILE A 27 0.52 -6.74 15.49
CA ILE A 27 0.24 -7.86 14.58
C ILE A 27 -1.17 -7.78 13.98
N ASN A 28 -2.14 -7.24 14.71
CA ASN A 28 -3.53 -7.16 14.25
C ASN A 28 -3.70 -6.27 13.00
N TYR A 29 -2.82 -5.27 12.83
CA TYR A 29 -2.83 -4.38 11.68
C TYR A 29 -1.89 -4.86 10.57
N ALA A 30 -0.84 -5.63 10.93
CA ALA A 30 0.13 -6.14 9.98
C ALA A 30 -0.52 -7.04 8.92
N SER A 31 -1.50 -7.89 9.27
CA SER A 31 -2.17 -8.74 8.28
C SER A 31 -2.86 -7.93 7.18
N ALA A 32 -3.66 -6.92 7.56
CA ALA A 32 -4.38 -6.08 6.59
C ALA A 32 -3.42 -5.27 5.71
N VAL A 33 -2.29 -4.83 6.28
CA VAL A 33 -1.23 -4.13 5.55
C VAL A 33 -0.52 -5.07 4.57
N ASN A 34 -0.20 -6.28 5.03
CA ASN A 34 0.50 -7.28 4.24
C ASN A 34 -0.29 -7.69 3.02
N ASP A 35 -1.60 -7.86 3.15
CA ASP A 35 -2.47 -8.21 2.02
C ASP A 35 -2.38 -7.13 0.93
N VAL A 36 -2.45 -5.84 1.30
CA VAL A 36 -2.36 -4.73 0.33
C VAL A 36 -0.97 -4.64 -0.30
N ILE A 37 0.10 -4.74 0.50
CA ILE A 37 1.48 -4.70 -0.01
C ILE A 37 1.75 -5.88 -0.93
N HIS A 38 1.30 -7.08 -0.55
CA HIS A 38 1.47 -8.29 -1.32
C HIS A 38 0.69 -8.23 -2.62
N GLU A 39 -0.57 -7.79 -2.61
CA GLU A 39 -1.32 -7.63 -3.84
C GLU A 39 -0.71 -6.56 -4.75
N THR A 40 -0.12 -5.51 -4.19
CA THR A 40 0.65 -4.53 -4.97
C THR A 40 1.84 -5.20 -5.65
N HIS A 41 2.60 -6.03 -4.93
CA HIS A 41 3.65 -6.84 -5.54
C HIS A 41 3.11 -7.70 -6.69
N GLN A 42 2.09 -8.54 -6.43
CA GLN A 42 1.48 -9.44 -7.42
C GLN A 42 0.99 -8.68 -8.66
N TYR A 43 0.40 -7.50 -8.48
CA TYR A 43 -0.02 -6.63 -9.58
C TYR A 43 1.19 -6.09 -10.37
N THR A 44 2.23 -5.63 -9.69
CA THR A 44 3.42 -5.05 -10.34
C THR A 44 4.26 -6.06 -11.12
N VAL A 45 4.25 -7.33 -10.72
CA VAL A 45 4.91 -8.44 -11.44
C VAL A 45 4.00 -9.12 -12.47
N GLY A 46 2.73 -8.76 -12.52
CA GLY A 46 1.76 -9.30 -13.48
C GLY A 46 1.16 -10.66 -13.10
N GLU A 47 1.31 -11.09 -11.84
CA GLU A 47 0.64 -12.29 -11.31
C GLU A 47 -0.86 -12.07 -11.10
N LYS A 48 -1.27 -10.83 -10.75
CA LYS A 48 -2.68 -10.42 -10.67
C LYS A 48 -2.96 -9.30 -11.67
N SER A 49 -4.12 -9.37 -12.33
CA SER A 49 -4.62 -8.27 -13.14
C SER A 49 -5.50 -7.31 -12.32
N LEU A 50 -5.87 -6.18 -12.93
CA LEU A 50 -6.81 -5.20 -12.34
C LEU A 50 -8.14 -5.84 -11.90
N TYR A 51 -8.56 -6.93 -12.54
CA TYR A 51 -9.82 -7.60 -12.25
C TYR A 51 -9.70 -8.63 -11.11
N ASP A 52 -8.48 -9.00 -10.74
CA ASP A 52 -8.18 -10.05 -9.75
C ASP A 52 -7.74 -9.50 -8.38
N ILE A 53 -7.37 -8.21 -8.32
CA ILE A 53 -7.01 -7.53 -7.07
C ILE A 53 -8.26 -7.17 -6.24
N ASN A 54 -8.06 -7.02 -4.94
CA ASN A 54 -9.12 -6.67 -4.01
C ASN A 54 -9.72 -5.30 -4.35
N ARG A 55 -11.01 -5.28 -4.68
CA ARG A 55 -11.76 -4.07 -5.07
C ARG A 55 -11.78 -2.99 -3.98
N ASP A 56 -11.68 -3.38 -2.72
CA ASP A 56 -11.66 -2.40 -1.63
C ASP A 56 -10.32 -1.67 -1.51
N ALA A 57 -9.23 -2.34 -1.93
CA ALA A 57 -7.86 -1.85 -1.89
C ALA A 57 -7.34 -1.38 -3.26
N ILE A 58 -8.11 -1.57 -4.34
CA ILE A 58 -7.68 -1.31 -5.73
C ILE A 58 -7.04 0.07 -5.91
N ASN A 59 -7.64 1.12 -5.36
CA ASN A 59 -7.13 2.48 -5.49
C ASN A 59 -5.78 2.66 -4.77
N ILE A 60 -5.60 1.98 -3.64
CA ILE A 60 -4.34 2.00 -2.89
C ILE A 60 -3.28 1.21 -3.66
N ILE A 61 -3.62 0.03 -4.19
CA ILE A 61 -2.70 -0.80 -4.98
C ILE A 61 -2.21 -0.05 -6.22
N LEU A 62 -3.12 0.61 -6.94
CA LEU A 62 -2.79 1.43 -8.10
C LEU A 62 -1.90 2.62 -7.71
N LEU A 63 -2.24 3.31 -6.62
CA LEU A 63 -1.43 4.41 -6.11
C LEU A 63 -0.01 3.95 -5.77
N LEU A 64 0.14 2.89 -4.96
CA LEU A 64 1.45 2.38 -4.57
C LEU A 64 2.29 1.94 -5.77
N THR A 65 1.64 1.33 -6.77
CA THR A 65 2.30 0.95 -8.03
C THR A 65 2.80 2.17 -8.80
N ASP A 66 2.02 3.25 -8.86
CA ASP A 66 2.41 4.49 -9.54
C ASP A 66 3.56 5.20 -8.83
N LEU A 67 3.57 5.17 -7.49
CA LEU A 67 4.58 5.84 -6.68
C LEU A 67 5.96 5.17 -6.75
N ASP A 68 6.04 3.83 -6.67
CA ASP A 68 7.33 3.13 -6.73
C ASP A 68 7.19 1.68 -7.21
N LYS A 69 6.80 1.49 -8.47
CA LYS A 69 6.68 0.16 -9.09
C LYS A 69 7.90 -0.73 -8.86
N SER A 70 9.10 -0.17 -9.02
CA SER A 70 10.37 -0.92 -8.94
C SER A 70 10.58 -1.53 -7.56
N TYR A 71 10.26 -0.80 -6.50
CA TYR A 71 10.32 -1.32 -5.13
C TYR A 71 9.35 -2.50 -4.95
N PHE A 72 8.09 -2.36 -5.35
CA PHE A 72 7.09 -3.42 -5.18
C PHE A 72 7.39 -4.66 -6.00
N GLN A 73 8.04 -4.54 -7.17
CA GLN A 73 8.48 -5.70 -7.95
C GLN A 73 9.58 -6.52 -7.26
N GLN A 74 10.38 -5.90 -6.40
CA GLN A 74 11.52 -6.53 -5.73
C GLN A 74 11.18 -7.09 -4.34
N LEU A 75 9.93 -6.91 -3.88
CA LEU A 75 9.50 -7.43 -2.59
C LEU A 75 9.51 -8.96 -2.54
N SER A 76 9.59 -9.49 -1.30
CA SER A 76 9.43 -10.93 -1.08
C SER A 76 8.05 -11.39 -1.58
N ILE A 77 8.06 -12.57 -2.19
CA ILE A 77 6.86 -13.32 -2.59
C ILE A 77 6.05 -13.73 -1.34
N SER A 78 6.70 -13.87 -0.18
CA SER A 78 6.02 -14.26 1.07
C SER A 78 5.64 -13.02 1.91
N PRO A 79 4.33 -12.79 2.17
CA PRO A 79 3.89 -11.69 3.04
C PRO A 79 4.38 -11.82 4.48
N HIS A 80 4.77 -13.02 4.92
CA HIS A 80 5.29 -13.27 6.26
C HIS A 80 6.68 -12.65 6.48
N ASP A 81 7.41 -12.34 5.40
CA ASP A 81 8.73 -11.71 5.48
C ASP A 81 8.62 -10.19 5.64
N TYR A 82 7.43 -9.63 5.46
CA TYR A 82 7.19 -8.20 5.61
C TYR A 82 7.34 -7.83 7.06
N ASN A 83 8.19 -6.84 7.28
CA ASN A 83 8.61 -6.44 8.61
C ASN A 83 8.61 -4.91 8.71
N LYS A 84 9.03 -4.41 9.87
CA LYS A 84 9.10 -2.98 10.15
C LYS A 84 9.78 -2.18 9.03
N GLN A 85 10.86 -2.69 8.44
CA GLN A 85 11.57 -2.01 7.37
C GLN A 85 10.70 -1.90 6.11
N THR A 86 10.00 -2.97 5.74
CA THR A 86 9.03 -2.96 4.63
C THR A 86 7.96 -1.92 4.87
N TYR A 87 7.36 -1.91 6.07
CA TYR A 87 6.28 -0.98 6.41
C TYR A 87 6.74 0.48 6.44
N SER A 88 7.90 0.76 7.05
CA SER A 88 8.49 2.09 7.07
C SER A 88 8.78 2.59 5.66
N LYS A 89 9.32 1.73 4.79
CA LYS A 89 9.61 2.10 3.41
C LYS A 89 8.34 2.43 2.60
N VAL A 90 7.25 1.67 2.80
CA VAL A 90 5.94 1.99 2.18
C VAL A 90 5.38 3.30 2.73
N LEU A 91 5.55 3.57 4.02
CA LEU A 91 5.17 4.85 4.64
C LEU A 91 5.94 6.02 4.00
N ASP A 92 7.24 5.87 3.80
CA ASP A 92 8.09 6.87 3.17
C ASP A 92 7.66 7.13 1.71
N ILE A 93 7.36 6.08 0.94
CA ILE A 93 6.85 6.20 -0.44
C ILE A 93 5.55 7.04 -0.48
N ILE A 94 4.62 6.78 0.45
CA ILE A 94 3.37 7.54 0.55
C ILE A 94 3.62 8.97 1.04
N ALA A 95 4.59 9.19 1.92
CA ALA A 95 4.91 10.52 2.43
C ALA A 95 5.55 11.41 1.34
N SER A 96 6.50 10.86 0.57
CA SER A 96 7.18 11.59 -0.51
C SER A 96 6.22 12.04 -1.63
N SER A 97 5.13 11.31 -1.87
CA SER A 97 4.11 11.74 -2.86
C SER A 97 3.27 12.92 -2.38
N LYS A 98 3.01 13.01 -1.07
CA LYS A 98 2.28 14.15 -0.48
C LYS A 98 3.10 15.43 -0.57
N GLU A 99 4.42 15.35 -0.38
CA GLU A 99 5.31 16.51 -0.52
C GLU A 99 5.39 17.01 -1.97
N ALA A 100 5.33 16.11 -2.96
CA ALA A 100 5.37 16.46 -4.38
C ALA A 100 4.12 17.19 -4.90
N THR A 101 2.99 17.16 -4.17
CA THR A 101 1.72 17.79 -4.60
C THR A 101 1.62 19.28 -4.19
N TYR A 102 2.57 19.78 -3.39
CA TYR A 102 2.58 21.17 -2.87
C TYR A 102 3.50 22.14 -3.65
N TYR A 103 3.97 21.78 -4.85
CA TYR A 103 4.75 22.66 -5.72
C TYR A 103 4.01 23.03 -7.01
#